data_AF-A0A0D2B4Z5-F1
#
_entry.id   AF-A0A0D2B4Z5-F1
#
_cell.length_a   1.000
_cell.length_b   1.000
_cell.length_c   1.000
_cell.angle_alpha   90.00
_cell.angle_beta   90.00
_cell.angle_gamma   90.00
#
_symmetry.space_group_name_H-M   'P 1'
#
loop_
_entity.id
_entity.type
_entity.pdbx_description
1 polymer ?
#
loop_
_entity_poly.entity_id
_entity_poly.type
_entity_poly.pdbx_seq_one_letter_code
_entity_poly.pdbx_strand_id
1 'polypeptide(L)'
;MSADLGSAHEKPGLLEDGQQTQHSSKPDQSSEAIGQETKDNIVDWDGPDDPQNPRNWPAWKRMVQVVFASAFLLAANLAATMFAPGAAALAKEFNITSSTIITLTVSIYLCGFAVGPMLIAPLSELYGRLVVYHTCNVFYIGFIIGCALAKNTGMFLTFRFLAGSAASGPLTVGGGTVADVIPPAQRGKAMSLFVVGPLLGPVLGPIVGGFVSDSIGWRWTFWIITILAGVSFATSIFFLRETNAAVLLEWKAARLRKETVNTALVSKMDRGLPPRELFIRAITRPTKLLVLSPIVLLLSLLCAFIFGLLFLLFTTFPAVFEEQYHFSASVSGLSYLGVGIGMGVSLGTFATVSDKLHKSLGDAPKPEERLKPVMWVLPAVPIGIFWYGWAAEKQTHWIVPIIGTSLFGFGVIWVLMPVQLYMVDAFGPEAAASALAANVVVRLLCAAFLPLAGPSLYANLGLGVGNTVLGAIGVAFLPVPLLFYRYGGWLRERFAVKL
;
A
#
# COMPACT_ATOMS: atom_id res chain seq x y z
N MET A 1 11.76 13.96 50.16
CA MET A 1 11.30 13.77 51.55
C MET A 1 10.58 12.43 51.57
N SER A 2 11.26 11.47 52.18
CA SER A 2 10.97 10.04 52.27
C SER A 2 9.71 9.72 53.09
N ALA A 3 8.98 8.67 52.72
CA ALA A 3 8.22 7.86 53.66
C ALA A 3 7.94 6.48 53.05
N ASP A 4 8.85 5.55 53.35
CA ASP A 4 8.59 4.11 53.45
C ASP A 4 7.62 3.86 54.62
N LEU A 5 6.66 2.96 54.44
CA LEU A 5 5.99 2.27 55.55
C LEU A 5 5.82 0.80 55.19
N GLY A 6 6.41 -0.03 56.05
CA GLY A 6 6.63 -1.44 55.85
C GLY A 6 5.48 -2.37 56.24
N SER A 7 5.80 -3.64 55.95
CA SER A 7 5.27 -4.93 56.40
C SER A 7 4.34 -4.98 57.62
N ALA A 8 3.34 -5.87 57.52
CA ALA A 8 3.19 -7.02 58.42
C ALA A 8 1.94 -7.85 58.04
N HIS A 9 2.11 -9.13 57.71
CA HIS A 9 1.30 -10.18 58.32
C HIS A 9 1.97 -11.54 58.13
N GLU A 10 2.43 -12.08 59.26
CA GLU A 10 2.99 -13.40 59.44
C GLU A 10 2.23 -14.07 60.59
N LYS A 11 1.89 -15.37 60.43
CA LYS A 11 1.72 -16.43 61.44
C LYS A 11 0.88 -17.59 60.86
N PRO A 12 0.98 -18.83 61.40
CA PRO A 12 2.18 -19.60 61.75
C PRO A 12 2.11 -21.05 61.20
N GLY A 13 3.24 -21.76 61.27
CA GLY A 13 3.39 -23.14 60.80
C GLY A 13 2.72 -24.20 61.66
N LEU A 14 2.37 -25.31 61.00
CA LEU A 14 2.12 -26.62 61.59
C LEU A 14 3.08 -27.61 60.92
N LEU A 15 3.89 -28.25 61.77
CA LEU A 15 4.77 -29.38 61.47
C LEU A 15 3.92 -30.66 61.49
N GLU A 16 4.01 -31.47 60.44
CA GLU A 16 3.83 -32.92 60.55
C GLU A 16 4.95 -33.62 59.78
N ASP A 17 5.75 -34.38 60.54
CA ASP A 17 6.74 -35.34 60.09
C ASP A 17 6.05 -36.52 59.39
N GLY A 18 6.61 -37.00 58.27
CA GLY A 18 6.09 -38.19 57.61
C GLY A 18 6.85 -38.61 56.35
N GLN A 19 8.00 -39.27 56.54
CA GLN A 19 8.65 -40.21 55.61
C GLN A 19 9.13 -39.68 54.24
N GLN A 20 10.44 -39.43 54.17
CA GLN A 20 11.21 -39.45 52.93
C GLN A 20 11.22 -40.86 52.31
N THR A 21 10.35 -41.11 51.34
CA THR A 21 10.66 -42.04 50.24
C THR A 21 11.46 -41.27 49.20
N GLN A 22 12.77 -41.49 49.16
CA GLN A 22 13.63 -41.12 48.04
C GLN A 22 13.19 -41.88 46.78
N HIS A 23 12.25 -41.33 46.02
CA HIS A 23 12.17 -41.64 44.60
C HIS A 23 13.21 -40.77 43.89
N SER A 24 14.32 -41.39 43.51
CA SER A 24 15.22 -40.86 42.49
C SER A 24 14.43 -40.67 41.19
N SER A 25 13.90 -39.47 40.96
CA SER A 25 13.43 -39.07 39.64
C SER A 25 14.67 -38.73 38.82
N LYS A 26 15.14 -39.71 38.04
CA LYS A 26 15.97 -39.44 36.86
C LYS A 26 15.31 -38.29 36.07
N PRO A 27 16.07 -37.32 35.53
CA PRO A 27 15.50 -36.38 34.58
C PRO A 27 14.86 -37.19 33.46
N ASP A 28 13.66 -36.78 33.08
CA ASP A 28 12.78 -37.48 32.18
C ASP A 28 13.44 -37.58 30.79
N GLN A 29 14.23 -38.64 30.58
CA GLN A 29 14.95 -38.92 29.32
C GLN A 29 13.96 -39.01 28.14
N SER A 30 12.68 -39.26 28.42
CA SER A 30 11.59 -39.22 27.44
C SER A 30 11.33 -37.79 26.91
N SER A 31 11.38 -36.78 27.77
CA SER A 31 11.10 -35.38 27.43
C SER A 31 12.28 -34.73 26.68
N GLU A 32 13.51 -35.09 27.06
CA GLU A 32 14.71 -34.71 26.29
C GLU A 32 14.76 -35.44 24.93
N ALA A 33 14.46 -36.73 24.86
CA ALA A 33 14.42 -37.48 23.60
C ALA A 33 13.32 -36.97 22.64
N ILE A 34 12.11 -36.66 23.14
CA ILE A 34 11.05 -36.05 22.33
C ILE A 34 11.46 -34.64 21.87
N GLY A 35 12.10 -33.84 22.73
CA GLY A 35 12.63 -32.52 22.37
C GLY A 35 13.78 -32.56 21.33
N GLN A 36 14.56 -33.65 21.31
CA GLN A 36 15.66 -33.87 20.37
C GLN A 36 15.16 -34.44 19.04
N GLU A 37 14.24 -35.41 19.06
CA GLU A 37 13.53 -35.91 17.85
C GLU A 37 12.74 -34.79 17.17
N THR A 38 12.14 -33.87 17.93
CA THR A 38 11.42 -32.72 17.36
C THR A 38 12.38 -31.72 16.69
N LYS A 39 13.63 -31.57 17.19
CA LYS A 39 14.66 -30.74 16.55
C LYS A 39 15.26 -31.40 15.30
N ASP A 40 15.48 -32.72 15.35
CA ASP A 40 15.99 -33.48 14.20
C ASP A 40 14.99 -33.56 13.04
N ASN A 41 13.70 -33.42 13.33
CA ASN A 41 12.66 -33.41 12.31
C ASN A 41 12.34 -32.02 11.71
N ILE A 42 13.04 -30.96 12.13
CA ILE A 42 12.84 -29.61 11.58
C ILE A 42 13.80 -29.36 10.42
N VAL A 43 13.24 -29.11 9.24
CA VAL A 43 14.01 -28.79 8.03
C VAL A 43 14.28 -27.29 7.97
N ASP A 44 15.57 -26.92 7.98
CA ASP A 44 16.09 -25.56 7.84
C ASP A 44 17.13 -25.47 6.70
N TRP A 45 17.70 -24.29 6.49
CA TRP A 45 18.83 -24.07 5.59
C TRP A 45 20.06 -24.88 6.00
N ASP A 46 20.88 -25.29 5.03
CA ASP A 46 22.10 -26.10 5.27
C ASP A 46 23.26 -25.28 5.90
N GLY A 47 23.02 -24.00 6.20
CA GLY A 47 23.96 -23.08 6.83
C GLY A 47 23.63 -21.61 6.56
N PRO A 48 24.39 -20.66 7.14
CA PRO A 48 24.20 -19.22 6.91
C PRO A 48 24.42 -18.82 5.45
N ASP A 49 25.26 -19.55 4.71
CA ASP A 49 25.62 -19.27 3.31
C ASP A 49 24.89 -20.17 2.29
N ASP A 50 23.79 -20.82 2.68
CA ASP A 50 23.02 -21.71 1.79
C ASP A 50 22.58 -20.96 0.51
N PRO A 51 22.95 -21.44 -0.69
CA PRO A 51 22.60 -20.78 -1.96
C PRO A 51 21.10 -20.85 -2.30
N GLN A 52 20.34 -21.72 -1.66
CA GLN A 52 18.88 -21.80 -1.80
C GLN A 52 18.17 -20.67 -1.06
N ASN A 53 18.83 -20.07 -0.06
CA ASN A 53 18.30 -18.91 0.64
C ASN A 53 18.34 -17.66 -0.28
N PRO A 54 17.19 -17.03 -0.60
CA PRO A 54 17.15 -15.88 -1.50
C PRO A 54 17.97 -14.67 -1.05
N ARG A 55 18.30 -14.58 0.24
CA ARG A 55 19.16 -13.52 0.80
C ARG A 55 20.62 -13.66 0.37
N ASN A 56 21.07 -14.87 0.10
CA ASN A 56 22.44 -15.21 -0.26
C ASN A 56 22.69 -15.13 -1.77
N TRP A 57 21.66 -14.84 -2.56
CA TRP A 57 21.81 -14.68 -4.00
C TRP A 57 22.73 -13.50 -4.36
N PRO A 58 23.42 -13.57 -5.53
CA PRO A 58 24.16 -12.45 -6.06
C PRO A 58 23.31 -11.18 -6.12
N ALA A 59 23.92 -10.02 -5.85
CA ALA A 59 23.23 -8.73 -5.77
C ALA A 59 22.37 -8.42 -7.02
N TRP A 60 22.88 -8.76 -8.21
CA TRP A 60 22.15 -8.56 -9.46
C TRP A 60 20.84 -9.37 -9.50
N LYS A 61 20.86 -10.64 -9.07
CA LYS A 61 19.67 -11.51 -9.07
C LYS A 61 18.61 -11.02 -8.08
N ARG A 62 19.04 -10.51 -6.93
CA ARG A 62 18.16 -9.87 -5.94
C ARG A 62 17.55 -8.58 -6.49
N MET A 63 18.36 -7.73 -7.10
CA MET A 63 17.89 -6.48 -7.72
C MET A 63 16.92 -6.72 -8.87
N VAL A 64 17.14 -7.76 -9.67
CA VAL A 64 16.21 -8.17 -10.72
C VAL A 64 14.81 -8.44 -10.17
N GLN A 65 14.67 -9.11 -9.02
CA GLN A 65 13.35 -9.32 -8.38
C GLN A 65 12.67 -7.99 -8.02
N VAL A 66 13.44 -7.05 -7.45
CA VAL A 66 12.94 -5.73 -7.04
C VAL A 66 12.53 -4.88 -8.26
N VAL A 67 13.32 -4.90 -9.33
CA VAL A 67 13.04 -4.17 -10.57
C VAL A 67 11.75 -4.68 -11.22
N PHE A 68 11.54 -5.99 -11.29
CA PHE A 68 10.29 -6.54 -11.82
C PHE A 68 9.08 -6.20 -10.95
N ALA A 69 9.20 -6.30 -9.63
CA ALA A 69 8.13 -5.89 -8.71
C ALA A 69 7.76 -4.40 -8.91
N SER A 70 8.76 -3.53 -9.08
CA SER A 70 8.57 -2.10 -9.38
C SER A 70 7.94 -1.88 -10.77
N ALA A 71 8.40 -2.59 -11.80
CA ALA A 71 7.90 -2.46 -13.17
C ALA A 71 6.42 -2.86 -13.29
N PHE A 72 6.03 -3.98 -12.65
CA PHE A 72 4.62 -4.38 -12.59
C PHE A 72 3.76 -3.36 -11.84
N LEU A 73 4.28 -2.84 -10.72
CA LEU A 73 3.57 -1.84 -9.93
C LEU A 73 3.45 -0.50 -10.69
N LEU A 74 4.46 -0.12 -11.48
CA LEU A 74 4.40 1.03 -12.38
C LEU A 74 3.30 0.84 -13.43
N ALA A 75 3.27 -0.31 -14.11
CA ALA A 75 2.23 -0.61 -15.10
C ALA A 75 0.82 -0.54 -14.50
N ALA A 76 0.65 -1.07 -13.29
CA ALA A 76 -0.60 -1.03 -12.53
C ALA A 76 -1.02 0.41 -12.16
N ASN A 77 -0.08 1.27 -11.76
CA ASN A 77 -0.39 2.66 -11.41
C ASN A 77 -0.62 3.54 -12.64
N LEU A 78 0.10 3.29 -13.75
CA LEU A 78 -0.19 3.95 -15.03
C LEU A 78 -1.61 3.62 -15.49
N ALA A 79 -2.05 2.38 -15.38
CA ALA A 79 -3.40 1.97 -15.80
C ALA A 79 -4.54 2.65 -15.01
N ALA A 80 -4.27 3.04 -13.76
CA ALA A 80 -5.23 3.75 -12.93
C ALA A 80 -5.53 5.16 -13.45
N THR A 81 -4.54 5.87 -13.99
CA THR A 81 -4.63 7.31 -14.30
C THR A 81 -4.54 7.64 -15.78
N MET A 82 -3.90 6.81 -16.60
CA MET A 82 -3.63 7.08 -18.01
C MET A 82 -4.89 7.16 -18.89
N PHE A 83 -5.99 6.57 -18.45
CA PHE A 83 -7.26 6.67 -19.15
C PHE A 83 -8.04 7.95 -18.84
N ALA A 84 -7.72 8.67 -17.75
CA ALA A 84 -8.55 9.78 -17.28
C ALA A 84 -8.86 10.85 -18.35
N PRO A 85 -7.89 11.31 -19.17
CA PRO A 85 -8.17 12.26 -20.27
C PRO A 85 -9.07 11.67 -21.38
N GLY A 86 -9.11 10.35 -21.55
CA GLY A 86 -9.93 9.67 -22.56
C GLY A 86 -11.38 9.42 -22.12
N ALA A 87 -11.76 9.78 -20.88
CA ALA A 87 -13.07 9.47 -20.32
C ALA A 87 -14.23 10.11 -21.11
N ALA A 88 -14.07 11.36 -21.57
CA ALA A 88 -15.07 12.06 -22.37
C ALA A 88 -15.29 11.41 -23.73
N ALA A 89 -14.21 10.95 -24.39
CA ALA A 89 -14.29 10.24 -25.66
C ALA A 89 -15.04 8.90 -25.52
N LEU A 90 -14.78 8.14 -24.47
CA LEU A 90 -15.52 6.91 -24.16
C LEU A 90 -16.99 7.21 -23.89
N ALA A 91 -17.29 8.25 -23.10
CA ALA A 91 -18.66 8.64 -22.79
C ALA A 91 -19.46 8.95 -24.05
N LYS A 92 -18.86 9.68 -25.00
CA LYS A 92 -19.47 9.97 -26.30
C LYS A 92 -19.73 8.71 -27.11
N GLU A 93 -18.77 7.79 -27.16
CA GLU A 93 -18.89 6.56 -27.94
C GLU A 93 -19.94 5.60 -27.38
N PHE A 94 -20.00 5.45 -26.06
CA PHE A 94 -20.96 4.57 -25.39
C PHE A 94 -22.29 5.26 -25.03
N ASN A 95 -22.49 6.51 -25.48
CA ASN A 95 -23.67 7.33 -25.20
C ASN A 95 -24.01 7.43 -23.70
N ILE A 96 -22.98 7.64 -22.87
CA ILE A 96 -23.12 7.78 -21.41
C ILE A 96 -23.55 9.21 -21.08
N THR A 97 -24.75 9.37 -20.53
CA THR A 97 -25.30 10.68 -20.12
C THR A 97 -25.06 11.02 -18.65
N SER A 98 -24.84 10.02 -17.80
CA SER A 98 -24.61 10.22 -16.37
C SER A 98 -23.15 10.55 -16.08
N SER A 99 -22.90 11.74 -15.53
CA SER A 99 -21.57 12.16 -15.07
C SER A 99 -20.99 11.23 -14.01
N THR A 100 -21.82 10.66 -13.13
CA THR A 100 -21.41 9.65 -12.15
C THR A 100 -20.84 8.40 -12.82
N ILE A 101 -21.47 7.92 -13.90
CA ILE A 101 -20.97 6.77 -14.65
C ILE A 101 -19.64 7.10 -15.34
N ILE A 102 -19.51 8.31 -15.93
CA ILE A 102 -18.26 8.78 -16.53
C ILE A 102 -17.13 8.77 -15.50
N THR A 103 -17.33 9.36 -14.31
CA THR A 103 -16.34 9.32 -13.24
C THR A 103 -16.00 7.89 -12.80
N LEU A 104 -17.02 7.03 -12.69
CA LEU A 104 -16.84 5.63 -12.32
C LEU A 104 -15.97 4.86 -13.35
N THR A 105 -16.00 5.23 -14.64
CA THR A 105 -15.13 4.62 -15.65
C THR A 105 -13.63 4.79 -15.36
N VAL A 106 -13.25 5.83 -14.60
CA VAL A 106 -11.87 6.04 -14.14
C VAL A 106 -11.67 5.39 -12.77
N SER A 107 -12.57 5.66 -11.82
CA SER A 107 -12.33 5.35 -10.40
C SER A 107 -12.58 3.89 -10.01
N ILE A 108 -13.41 3.13 -10.76
CA ILE A 108 -13.75 1.73 -10.43
C ILE A 108 -12.53 0.79 -10.40
N TYR A 109 -11.48 1.12 -11.15
CA TYR A 109 -10.21 0.40 -11.11
C TYR A 109 -9.65 0.36 -9.68
N LEU A 110 -9.78 1.45 -8.91
CA LEU A 110 -9.31 1.53 -7.53
C LEU A 110 -10.15 0.69 -6.56
N CYS A 111 -11.45 0.51 -6.82
CA CYS A 111 -12.27 -0.44 -6.05
C CYS A 111 -11.70 -1.85 -6.18
N GLY A 112 -11.41 -2.28 -7.40
CA GLY A 112 -10.76 -3.58 -7.62
C GLY A 112 -9.39 -3.64 -6.94
N PHE A 113 -8.59 -2.59 -7.09
CA PHE A 113 -7.28 -2.47 -6.48
C PHE A 113 -7.29 -2.52 -4.94
N ALA A 114 -8.39 -2.10 -4.31
CA ALA A 114 -8.61 -2.19 -2.86
C ALA A 114 -9.01 -3.60 -2.40
N VAL A 115 -9.80 -4.31 -3.20
CA VAL A 115 -10.34 -5.65 -2.86
C VAL A 115 -9.33 -6.76 -3.14
N GLY A 116 -8.56 -6.65 -4.23
CA GLY A 116 -7.63 -7.68 -4.67
C GLY A 116 -6.62 -8.16 -3.60
N PRO A 117 -5.99 -7.27 -2.78
CA PRO A 117 -5.06 -7.69 -1.74
C PRO A 117 -5.65 -8.64 -0.70
N MET A 118 -6.96 -8.58 -0.44
CA MET A 118 -7.63 -9.45 0.53
C MET A 118 -7.55 -10.93 0.16
N LEU A 119 -7.49 -11.23 -1.14
CA LEU A 119 -7.31 -12.58 -1.66
C LEU A 119 -5.83 -12.87 -1.94
N ILE A 120 -5.12 -11.90 -2.55
CA ILE A 120 -3.76 -12.12 -3.06
C ILE A 120 -2.73 -12.24 -1.92
N ALA A 121 -2.88 -11.49 -0.83
CA ALA A 121 -1.96 -11.54 0.31
C ALA A 121 -1.82 -12.96 0.89
N PRO A 122 -2.89 -13.63 1.36
CA PRO A 122 -2.79 -14.98 1.92
C PRO A 122 -2.35 -16.01 0.87
N LEU A 123 -2.80 -15.89 -0.39
CA LEU A 123 -2.37 -16.78 -1.47
C LEU A 123 -0.85 -16.72 -1.69
N SER A 124 -0.24 -15.54 -1.55
CA SER A 124 1.21 -15.38 -1.74
C SER A 124 2.05 -15.93 -0.59
N GLU A 125 1.45 -16.08 0.61
CA GLU A 125 2.10 -16.77 1.74
C GLU A 125 2.00 -18.29 1.58
N LEU A 126 0.87 -18.80 1.09
CA LEU A 126 0.60 -20.23 0.93
C LEU A 126 1.28 -20.86 -0.29
N TYR A 127 1.16 -20.22 -1.45
CA TYR A 127 1.57 -20.79 -2.74
C TYR A 127 2.88 -20.19 -3.28
N GLY A 128 3.43 -19.18 -2.60
CA GLY A 128 4.66 -18.50 -2.98
C GLY A 128 4.44 -17.19 -3.73
N ARG A 129 5.50 -16.37 -3.81
CA ARG A 129 5.45 -15.06 -4.48
C ARG A 129 5.37 -15.22 -5.99
N LEU A 130 6.13 -16.16 -6.57
CA LEU A 130 6.30 -16.29 -8.02
C LEU A 130 4.99 -16.68 -8.73
N VAL A 131 4.33 -17.72 -8.23
CA VAL A 131 3.07 -18.23 -8.79
C VAL A 131 2.01 -17.14 -8.78
N VAL A 132 1.94 -16.39 -7.68
CA VAL A 132 0.98 -15.30 -7.53
C VAL A 132 1.31 -14.13 -8.48
N TYR A 133 2.57 -13.72 -8.63
CA TYR A 133 2.94 -12.70 -9.63
C TYR A 133 2.50 -13.09 -11.03
N HIS A 134 2.81 -14.31 -11.47
CA HIS A 134 2.48 -14.74 -12.82
C HIS A 134 0.97 -14.85 -13.04
N THR A 135 0.26 -15.44 -12.09
CA THR A 135 -1.21 -15.58 -12.15
C THR A 135 -1.88 -14.22 -12.21
N CYS A 136 -1.50 -13.29 -11.32
CA CYS A 136 -2.03 -11.92 -11.32
C CYS A 136 -1.73 -11.18 -12.64
N ASN A 137 -0.51 -11.31 -13.18
CA ASN A 137 -0.16 -10.65 -14.44
C ASN A 137 -0.93 -11.21 -15.65
N VAL A 138 -1.13 -12.52 -15.73
CA VAL A 138 -1.94 -13.14 -16.81
C VAL A 138 -3.37 -12.60 -16.78
N PHE A 139 -4.00 -12.60 -15.62
CA PHE A 139 -5.36 -12.05 -15.46
C PHE A 139 -5.40 -10.55 -15.73
N TYR A 140 -4.44 -9.79 -15.21
CA TYR A 140 -4.33 -8.35 -15.45
C TYR A 140 -4.25 -8.02 -16.94
N ILE A 141 -3.35 -8.66 -17.68
CA ILE A 141 -3.19 -8.47 -19.13
C ILE A 141 -4.50 -8.81 -19.85
N GLY A 142 -5.12 -9.95 -19.53
CA GLY A 142 -6.39 -10.36 -20.13
C GLY A 142 -7.52 -9.34 -19.89
N PHE A 143 -7.64 -8.82 -18.67
CA PHE A 143 -8.66 -7.83 -18.33
C PHE A 143 -8.38 -6.44 -18.91
N ILE A 144 -7.12 -6.03 -19.05
CA ILE A 144 -6.76 -4.78 -19.75
C ILE A 144 -7.08 -4.90 -21.25
N ILE A 145 -6.82 -6.04 -21.88
CA ILE A 145 -7.26 -6.32 -23.26
C ILE A 145 -8.79 -6.24 -23.34
N GLY A 146 -9.50 -6.79 -22.34
CA GLY A 146 -10.95 -6.66 -22.21
C GLY A 146 -11.43 -5.20 -22.14
N CYS A 147 -10.70 -4.31 -21.46
CA CYS A 147 -10.98 -2.87 -21.45
C CYS A 147 -10.81 -2.25 -22.84
N ALA A 148 -9.74 -2.61 -23.57
CA ALA A 148 -9.47 -2.12 -24.92
C ALA A 148 -10.55 -2.56 -25.92
N LEU A 149 -11.05 -3.79 -25.79
CA LEU A 149 -12.04 -4.40 -26.68
C LEU A 149 -13.49 -4.17 -26.23
N ALA A 150 -13.70 -3.38 -25.16
CA ALA A 150 -15.03 -3.13 -24.65
C ALA A 150 -15.93 -2.43 -25.68
N LYS A 151 -17.19 -2.89 -25.77
CA LYS A 151 -18.21 -2.37 -26.69
C LYS A 151 -19.35 -1.63 -26.00
N ASN A 152 -19.41 -1.68 -24.68
CA ASN A 152 -20.42 -1.01 -23.88
C ASN A 152 -19.89 -0.73 -22.47
N THR A 153 -20.60 0.12 -21.75
CA THR A 153 -20.25 0.59 -20.40
C THR A 153 -20.11 -0.56 -19.40
N GLY A 154 -21.04 -1.52 -19.37
CA GLY A 154 -21.01 -2.61 -18.39
C GLY A 154 -19.81 -3.53 -18.57
N MET A 155 -19.49 -3.88 -19.83
CA MET A 155 -18.30 -4.65 -20.19
C MET A 155 -17.04 -3.91 -19.77
N PHE A 156 -16.95 -2.60 -20.07
CA PHE A 156 -15.81 -1.78 -19.69
C PHE A 156 -15.62 -1.74 -18.18
N LEU A 157 -16.66 -1.38 -17.41
CA LEU A 157 -16.59 -1.30 -15.94
C LEU A 157 -16.19 -2.63 -15.30
N THR A 158 -16.74 -3.74 -15.79
CA THR A 158 -16.43 -5.09 -15.28
C THR A 158 -14.96 -5.43 -15.49
N PHE A 159 -14.45 -5.28 -16.72
CA PHE A 159 -13.03 -5.55 -16.99
C PHE A 159 -12.11 -4.60 -16.25
N ARG A 160 -12.52 -3.35 -16.06
CA ARG A 160 -11.74 -2.35 -15.33
C ARG A 160 -11.62 -2.67 -13.85
N PHE A 161 -12.71 -3.11 -13.22
CA PHE A 161 -12.70 -3.60 -11.84
C PHE A 161 -11.81 -4.84 -11.69
N LEU A 162 -11.97 -5.82 -12.57
CA LEU A 162 -11.20 -7.06 -12.54
C LEU A 162 -9.70 -6.82 -12.81
N ALA A 163 -9.37 -5.91 -13.73
CA ALA A 163 -8.01 -5.46 -13.98
C ALA A 163 -7.41 -4.82 -12.71
N GLY A 164 -8.14 -3.94 -12.03
CA GLY A 164 -7.71 -3.36 -10.75
C GLY A 164 -7.41 -4.41 -9.69
N SER A 165 -8.29 -5.40 -9.54
CA SER A 165 -8.11 -6.52 -8.61
C SER A 165 -6.85 -7.31 -8.91
N ALA A 166 -6.62 -7.69 -10.17
CA ALA A 166 -5.42 -8.42 -10.59
C ALA A 166 -4.13 -7.56 -10.45
N ALA A 167 -4.22 -6.27 -10.76
CA ALA A 167 -3.11 -5.33 -10.68
C ALA A 167 -2.61 -5.04 -9.25
N SER A 168 -3.43 -5.33 -8.24
CA SER A 168 -3.04 -5.18 -6.83
C SER A 168 -2.04 -6.24 -6.34
N GLY A 169 -1.85 -7.33 -7.11
CA GLY A 169 -0.93 -8.40 -6.78
C GLY A 169 0.52 -7.91 -6.61
N PRO A 170 1.10 -7.22 -7.60
CA PRO A 170 2.42 -6.63 -7.48
C PRO A 170 2.63 -5.70 -6.27
N LEU A 171 1.61 -4.92 -5.89
CA LEU A 171 1.68 -4.10 -4.67
C LEU A 171 1.80 -4.98 -3.42
N THR A 172 0.94 -5.99 -3.34
CA THR A 172 0.80 -6.88 -2.19
C THR A 172 2.02 -7.78 -2.00
N VAL A 173 2.54 -8.33 -3.10
CA VAL A 173 3.64 -9.30 -3.12
C VAL A 173 5.01 -8.61 -3.16
N GLY A 174 5.07 -7.40 -3.72
CA GLY A 174 6.28 -6.59 -3.91
C GLY A 174 7.05 -6.31 -2.63
N GLY A 175 6.37 -5.77 -1.61
CA GLY A 175 7.00 -5.49 -0.32
C GLY A 175 7.57 -6.75 0.34
N GLY A 176 6.84 -7.87 0.26
CA GLY A 176 7.30 -9.17 0.73
C GLY A 176 8.54 -9.65 -0.02
N THR A 177 8.54 -9.54 -1.35
CA THR A 177 9.68 -9.91 -2.20
C THR A 177 10.94 -9.15 -1.81
N VAL A 178 10.84 -7.84 -1.57
CA VAL A 178 11.98 -7.02 -1.11
C VAL A 178 12.46 -7.48 0.28
N ALA A 179 11.54 -7.78 1.20
CA ALA A 179 11.89 -8.26 2.55
C ALA A 179 12.52 -9.67 2.55
N ASP A 180 12.13 -10.50 1.59
CA ASP A 180 12.59 -11.86 1.41
C ASP A 180 14.03 -11.88 0.85
N VAL A 181 14.36 -11.03 -0.13
CA VAL A 181 15.68 -11.06 -0.80
C VAL A 181 16.67 -10.03 -0.27
N ILE A 182 16.24 -8.87 0.24
CA ILE A 182 17.15 -7.78 0.61
C ILE A 182 17.48 -7.79 2.12
N PRO A 183 18.78 -7.79 2.48
CA PRO A 183 19.20 -7.66 3.87
C PRO A 183 18.66 -6.37 4.53
N PRO A 184 18.34 -6.38 5.83
CA PRO A 184 17.75 -5.23 6.53
C PRO A 184 18.49 -3.91 6.31
N ALA A 185 19.83 -3.91 6.36
CA ALA A 185 20.67 -2.71 6.19
C ALA A 185 20.52 -2.02 4.81
N GLN A 186 20.17 -2.76 3.76
CA GLN A 186 20.04 -2.22 2.39
C GLN A 186 18.57 -2.05 1.96
N ARG A 187 17.62 -2.43 2.82
CA ARG A 187 16.20 -2.49 2.51
C ARG A 187 15.62 -1.13 2.14
N GLY A 188 16.06 -0.05 2.78
CA GLY A 188 15.59 1.31 2.48
C GLY A 188 15.79 1.71 1.01
N LYS A 189 16.98 1.45 0.45
CA LYS A 189 17.30 1.74 -0.96
C LYS A 189 16.53 0.85 -1.94
N ALA A 190 16.30 -0.41 -1.59
CA ALA A 190 15.50 -1.30 -2.44
C ALA A 190 14.01 -0.94 -2.41
N MET A 191 13.50 -0.56 -1.24
CA MET A 191 12.12 -0.09 -1.08
C MET A 191 11.89 1.24 -1.81
N SER A 192 12.87 2.15 -1.84
CA SER A 192 12.75 3.39 -2.61
C SER A 192 12.60 3.11 -4.11
N LEU A 193 13.35 2.13 -4.66
CA LEU A 193 13.19 1.68 -6.05
C LEU A 193 11.81 1.02 -6.29
N PHE A 194 11.33 0.24 -5.34
CA PHE A 194 10.01 -0.40 -5.42
C PHE A 194 8.86 0.63 -5.49
N VAL A 195 8.95 1.73 -4.72
CA VAL A 195 7.89 2.75 -4.68
C VAL A 195 7.99 3.82 -5.79
N VAL A 196 8.98 3.73 -6.69
CA VAL A 196 9.06 4.62 -7.87
C VAL A 196 7.81 4.52 -8.74
N GLY A 197 7.28 3.30 -8.93
CA GLY A 197 6.10 3.06 -9.78
C GLY A 197 4.86 3.88 -9.35
N PRO A 198 4.39 3.77 -8.10
CA PRO A 198 3.28 4.56 -7.58
C PRO A 198 3.48 6.07 -7.61
N LEU A 199 4.73 6.56 -7.65
CA LEU A 199 5.03 7.99 -7.72
C LEU A 199 4.97 8.51 -9.16
N LEU A 200 5.50 7.74 -10.12
CA LEU A 200 5.52 8.14 -11.53
C LEU A 200 4.16 7.94 -12.22
N GLY A 201 3.42 6.90 -11.86
CA GLY A 201 2.15 6.54 -12.51
C GLY A 201 1.13 7.69 -12.56
N PRO A 202 0.81 8.34 -11.45
CA PRO A 202 -0.13 9.47 -11.41
C PRO A 202 0.26 10.68 -12.25
N VAL A 203 1.56 10.87 -12.52
CA VAL A 203 2.08 12.02 -13.29
C VAL A 203 2.18 11.68 -14.77
N LEU A 204 2.87 10.58 -15.08
CA LEU A 204 3.12 10.18 -16.46
C LEU A 204 1.86 9.64 -17.13
N GLY A 205 0.96 9.00 -16.37
CA GLY A 205 -0.26 8.41 -16.89
C GLY A 205 -1.09 9.43 -17.66
N PRO A 206 -1.63 10.49 -17.03
CA PRO A 206 -2.48 11.46 -17.72
C PRO A 206 -1.79 12.18 -18.89
N ILE A 207 -0.47 12.40 -18.82
CA ILE A 207 0.28 13.02 -19.92
C ILE A 207 0.26 12.09 -21.15
N VAL A 208 0.72 10.85 -20.99
CA VAL A 208 0.70 9.86 -22.09
C VAL A 208 -0.75 9.62 -22.55
N GLY A 209 -1.67 9.53 -21.60
CA GLY A 209 -3.10 9.35 -21.81
C GLY A 209 -3.74 10.42 -22.68
N GLY A 210 -3.41 11.70 -22.42
CA GLY A 210 -3.93 12.85 -23.17
C GLY A 210 -3.52 12.78 -24.64
N PHE A 211 -2.21 12.69 -24.90
CA PHE A 211 -1.69 12.62 -26.28
C PHE A 211 -2.20 11.39 -27.04
N VAL A 212 -2.27 10.22 -26.39
CA VAL A 212 -2.76 8.99 -27.02
C VAL A 212 -4.25 9.08 -27.33
N SER A 213 -5.04 9.60 -26.39
CA SER A 213 -6.50 9.71 -26.55
C SER A 213 -6.88 10.71 -27.64
N ASP A 214 -6.12 11.80 -27.78
CA ASP A 214 -6.33 12.85 -28.79
C ASP A 214 -5.89 12.41 -30.20
N SER A 215 -4.80 11.64 -30.32
CA SER A 215 -4.21 11.28 -31.61
C SER A 215 -4.77 9.99 -32.23
N ILE A 216 -4.73 8.88 -31.49
CA ILE A 216 -5.04 7.53 -32.00
C ILE A 216 -6.23 6.89 -31.28
N GLY A 217 -6.77 7.56 -30.25
CA GLY A 217 -8.01 7.20 -29.56
C GLY A 217 -7.79 6.56 -28.18
N TRP A 218 -8.81 6.70 -27.32
CA TRP A 218 -8.73 6.31 -25.91
C TRP A 218 -8.41 4.82 -25.69
N ARG A 219 -8.80 3.92 -26.61
CA ARG A 219 -8.52 2.48 -26.51
C ARG A 219 -7.03 2.15 -26.53
N TRP A 220 -6.24 2.95 -27.24
CA TRP A 220 -4.79 2.74 -27.32
C TRP A 220 -4.08 2.95 -26.00
N THR A 221 -4.69 3.66 -25.04
CA THR A 221 -4.16 3.70 -23.67
C THR A 221 -4.05 2.29 -23.08
N PHE A 222 -5.08 1.45 -23.27
CA PHE A 222 -5.08 0.06 -22.83
C PHE A 222 -4.10 -0.82 -23.60
N TRP A 223 -3.95 -0.60 -24.90
CA TRP A 223 -2.96 -1.35 -25.70
C TRP A 223 -1.52 -1.04 -25.28
N ILE A 224 -1.19 0.22 -24.99
CA ILE A 224 0.13 0.60 -24.49
C ILE A 224 0.42 -0.07 -23.13
N ILE A 225 -0.56 -0.07 -22.22
CA ILE A 225 -0.44 -0.76 -20.93
C ILE A 225 -0.27 -2.27 -21.15
N THR A 226 -1.01 -2.86 -22.09
CA THR A 226 -0.94 -4.28 -22.44
C THR A 226 0.46 -4.64 -22.94
N ILE A 227 1.05 -3.82 -23.82
CA ILE A 227 2.41 -4.03 -24.34
C ILE A 227 3.43 -3.95 -23.19
N LEU A 228 3.35 -2.91 -22.36
CA LEU A 228 4.27 -2.72 -21.23
C LEU A 228 4.18 -3.90 -20.24
N ALA A 229 2.95 -4.28 -19.86
CA ALA A 229 2.71 -5.38 -18.93
C ALA A 229 3.09 -6.73 -19.55
N GLY A 230 2.79 -6.96 -20.83
CA GLY A 230 3.10 -8.16 -21.57
C GLY A 230 4.60 -8.39 -21.74
N VAL A 231 5.36 -7.35 -22.11
CA VAL A 231 6.83 -7.43 -22.20
C VAL A 231 7.44 -7.66 -20.81
N SER A 232 6.97 -6.95 -19.79
CA SER A 232 7.43 -7.14 -18.41
C SER A 232 7.12 -8.56 -17.92
N PHE A 233 5.94 -9.09 -18.23
CA PHE A 233 5.54 -10.44 -17.86
C PHE A 233 6.35 -11.50 -18.61
N ALA A 234 6.48 -11.39 -19.93
CA ALA A 234 7.24 -12.34 -20.75
C ALA A 234 8.70 -12.44 -20.30
N THR A 235 9.34 -11.29 -20.03
CA THR A 235 10.71 -11.26 -19.49
C THR A 235 10.75 -11.82 -18.07
N SER A 236 9.74 -11.54 -17.23
CA SER A 236 9.70 -12.05 -15.85
C SER A 236 9.71 -13.57 -15.74
N ILE A 237 9.15 -14.30 -16.71
CA ILE A 237 9.13 -15.78 -16.73
C ILE A 237 10.55 -16.37 -16.66
N PHE A 238 11.53 -15.68 -17.25
CA PHE A 238 12.92 -16.14 -17.29
C PHE A 238 13.73 -15.70 -16.06
N PHE A 239 13.37 -14.57 -15.44
CA PHE A 239 14.21 -13.89 -14.46
C PHE A 239 13.66 -13.91 -13.03
N LEU A 240 12.34 -13.93 -12.84
CA LEU A 240 11.75 -14.05 -11.50
C LEU A 240 11.92 -15.47 -11.00
N ARG A 241 12.21 -15.58 -9.70
CA ARG A 241 12.28 -16.87 -8.99
C ARG A 241 11.52 -16.78 -7.70
N GLU A 242 11.15 -17.94 -7.15
CA GLU A 242 10.48 -17.99 -5.86
C GLU A 242 11.39 -17.43 -4.76
N THR A 243 10.89 -16.47 -3.99
CA THR A 243 11.62 -15.78 -2.92
C THR A 243 11.08 -16.10 -1.54
N ASN A 244 9.88 -16.67 -1.42
CA ASN A 244 9.29 -16.99 -0.13
C ASN A 244 10.06 -18.15 0.52
N ALA A 245 10.82 -17.82 1.56
CA ALA A 245 11.60 -18.78 2.33
C ALA A 245 10.73 -19.90 2.94
N ALA A 246 9.47 -19.64 3.30
CA ALA A 246 8.59 -20.67 3.89
C ALA A 246 8.26 -21.75 2.86
N VAL A 247 7.95 -21.31 1.64
CA VAL A 247 7.62 -22.20 0.52
C VAL A 247 8.85 -22.98 0.05
N LEU A 248 10.02 -22.32 -0.02
CA LEU A 248 11.27 -22.98 -0.38
C LEU A 248 11.66 -24.06 0.63
N LEU A 249 11.54 -23.78 1.93
CA LEU A 249 11.81 -24.77 2.99
C LEU A 249 10.77 -25.88 2.99
N GLU A 250 9.51 -25.60 2.69
CA GLU A 250 8.49 -26.65 2.56
C GLU A 250 8.75 -27.55 1.34
N TRP A 251 9.22 -27.00 0.22
CA TRP A 251 9.66 -27.80 -0.93
C TRP A 251 10.86 -28.68 -0.57
N LYS A 252 11.83 -28.15 0.18
CA LYS A 252 12.97 -28.91 0.71
C LYS A 252 12.50 -30.02 1.65
N ALA A 253 11.60 -29.72 2.58
CA ALA A 253 11.03 -30.69 3.50
C ALA A 253 10.26 -31.79 2.77
N ALA A 254 9.40 -31.43 1.80
CA ALA A 254 8.66 -32.40 0.99
C ALA A 254 9.59 -33.30 0.16
N ARG A 255 10.72 -32.78 -0.33
CA ARG A 255 11.75 -33.60 -0.99
C ARG A 255 12.40 -34.58 -0.01
N LEU A 256 12.82 -34.09 1.16
CA LEU A 256 13.44 -34.92 2.19
C LEU A 256 12.49 -35.99 2.76
N ARG A 257 11.19 -35.69 2.90
CA ARG A 257 10.14 -36.67 3.28
C ARG A 257 10.10 -37.85 2.30
N LYS A 258 10.27 -37.57 1.01
CA LYS A 258 10.29 -38.61 -0.04
C LYS A 258 11.59 -39.40 -0.06
N GLU A 259 12.72 -38.75 0.17
CA GLU A 259 14.05 -39.37 0.15
C GLU A 259 14.32 -40.22 1.40
N THR A 260 13.90 -39.75 2.58
CA THR A 260 14.14 -40.43 3.87
C THR A 260 12.97 -41.30 4.33
N VAL A 261 11.83 -41.25 3.63
CA VAL A 261 10.55 -41.90 4.02
C VAL A 261 10.04 -41.45 5.40
N ASN A 262 10.64 -40.40 5.97
CA ASN A 262 10.25 -39.85 7.25
C ASN A 262 9.14 -38.80 7.06
N THR A 263 7.90 -39.15 7.39
CA THR A 263 6.75 -38.24 7.32
C THR A 263 6.71 -37.20 8.43
N ALA A 264 7.53 -37.34 9.48
CA ALA A 264 7.57 -36.42 10.62
C ALA A 264 8.35 -35.13 10.34
N LEU A 265 9.03 -35.03 9.18
CA LEU A 265 9.79 -33.82 8.82
C LEU A 265 8.85 -32.62 8.62
N VAL A 266 9.10 -31.51 9.31
CA VAL A 266 8.31 -30.27 9.19
C VAL A 266 9.23 -29.10 8.81
N SER A 267 8.79 -28.21 7.93
CA SER A 267 9.53 -26.98 7.63
C SER A 267 9.62 -26.10 8.86
N LYS A 268 10.80 -25.52 9.14
CA LYS A 268 11.00 -24.60 10.27
C LYS A 268 10.01 -23.42 10.29
N MET A 269 9.53 -23.01 9.13
CA MET A 269 8.60 -21.90 8.98
C MET A 269 7.16 -22.34 8.74
N ASP A 270 6.86 -23.64 8.90
CA ASP A 270 5.48 -24.10 8.94
C ASP A 270 4.80 -23.56 10.19
N ARG A 271 3.74 -22.77 9.98
CA ARG A 271 2.96 -22.20 11.08
C ARG A 271 1.95 -23.20 11.64
N GLY A 272 1.76 -24.36 10.99
CA GLY A 272 0.77 -25.37 11.38
C GLY A 272 -0.68 -24.90 11.30
N LEU A 273 -0.92 -23.74 10.67
CA LEU A 273 -2.24 -23.13 10.57
C LEU A 273 -2.94 -23.58 9.29
N PRO A 274 -4.22 -23.99 9.36
CA PRO A 274 -4.96 -24.35 8.17
C PRO A 274 -5.10 -23.11 7.24
N PRO A 275 -5.13 -23.30 5.90
CA PRO A 275 -5.27 -22.20 4.94
C PRO A 275 -6.44 -21.26 5.22
N ARG A 276 -7.55 -21.81 5.72
CA ARG A 276 -8.74 -21.05 6.14
C ARG A 276 -8.43 -20.06 7.26
N GLU A 277 -7.62 -20.47 8.24
CA GLU A 277 -7.29 -19.60 9.38
C GLU A 277 -6.31 -18.50 8.97
N LEU A 278 -5.33 -18.80 8.11
CA LEU A 278 -4.45 -17.78 7.52
C LEU A 278 -5.26 -16.73 6.74
N PHE A 279 -6.24 -17.17 5.96
CA PHE A 279 -7.14 -16.29 5.23
C PHE A 279 -7.99 -15.41 6.17
N ILE A 280 -8.60 -16.01 7.20
CA ILE A 280 -9.39 -15.27 8.19
C ILE A 280 -8.50 -14.24 8.92
N ARG A 281 -7.28 -14.60 9.32
CA ARG A 281 -6.34 -13.71 10.00
C ARG A 281 -5.91 -12.54 9.11
N ALA A 282 -5.67 -12.79 7.81
CA ALA A 282 -5.29 -11.76 6.84
C ALA A 282 -6.34 -10.66 6.69
N ILE A 283 -7.62 -10.98 6.85
CA ILE A 283 -8.73 -10.00 6.79
C ILE A 283 -9.02 -9.42 8.17
N THR A 284 -9.15 -10.28 9.19
CA THR A 284 -9.60 -9.87 10.52
C THR A 284 -8.62 -8.93 11.23
N ARG A 285 -7.31 -9.10 11.05
CA ARG A 285 -6.30 -8.25 11.71
C ARG A 285 -6.33 -6.79 11.23
N PRO A 286 -6.25 -6.48 9.92
CA PRO A 286 -6.43 -5.11 9.44
C PRO A 286 -7.77 -4.50 9.87
N THR A 287 -8.87 -5.25 9.77
CA THR A 287 -10.20 -4.74 10.16
C THR A 287 -10.28 -4.43 11.66
N LYS A 288 -9.77 -5.31 12.52
CA LYS A 288 -9.70 -5.07 13.97
C LYS A 288 -8.86 -3.84 14.28
N LEU A 289 -7.68 -3.70 13.67
CA LEU A 289 -6.85 -2.51 13.86
C LEU A 289 -7.54 -1.24 13.40
N LEU A 290 -8.21 -1.28 12.25
CA LEU A 290 -8.91 -0.12 11.70
C LEU A 290 -10.05 0.35 12.62
N VAL A 291 -10.84 -0.58 13.17
CA VAL A 291 -12.03 -0.23 13.97
C VAL A 291 -11.68 0.04 15.44
N LEU A 292 -10.75 -0.74 16.01
CA LEU A 292 -10.46 -0.71 17.45
C LEU A 292 -9.30 0.22 17.81
N SER A 293 -8.42 0.58 16.86
CA SER A 293 -7.35 1.53 17.10
C SER A 293 -7.70 2.92 16.55
N PRO A 294 -7.97 3.92 17.42
CA PRO A 294 -8.25 5.29 16.98
C PRO A 294 -7.11 5.90 16.16
N ILE A 295 -5.88 5.48 16.42
CA ILE A 295 -4.68 5.91 15.71
C ILE A 295 -4.74 5.46 14.25
N VAL A 296 -4.95 4.16 14.02
CA VAL A 296 -5.06 3.61 12.67
C VAL A 296 -6.24 4.23 11.94
N LEU A 297 -7.39 4.38 12.61
CA LEU A 297 -8.58 4.96 12.01
C LEU A 297 -8.36 6.39 11.51
N LEU A 298 -7.96 7.32 12.40
CA LEU A 298 -7.86 8.74 12.06
C LEU A 298 -6.72 9.02 11.07
N LEU A 299 -5.58 8.33 11.21
CA LEU A 299 -4.49 8.45 10.23
C LEU A 299 -4.88 7.86 8.87
N SER A 300 -5.66 6.77 8.86
CA SER A 300 -6.19 6.21 7.61
C SER A 300 -7.22 7.13 6.97
N LEU A 301 -8.11 7.75 7.75
CA LEU A 301 -9.06 8.75 7.24
C LEU A 301 -8.35 9.98 6.67
N LEU A 302 -7.29 10.46 7.33
CA LEU A 302 -6.46 11.55 6.82
C LEU A 302 -5.82 11.20 5.47
N CYS A 303 -5.11 10.06 5.40
CA CYS A 303 -4.50 9.60 4.15
C CYS A 303 -5.54 9.36 3.06
N ALA A 304 -6.70 8.80 3.44
CA ALA A 304 -7.78 8.51 2.53
C ALA A 304 -8.42 9.75 1.95
N PHE A 305 -8.68 10.76 2.78
CA PHE A 305 -9.22 12.03 2.33
C PHE A 305 -8.27 12.73 1.34
N ILE A 306 -6.98 12.83 1.66
CA ILE A 306 -5.99 13.47 0.78
C ILE A 306 -5.83 12.73 -0.55
N PHE A 307 -5.75 11.40 -0.50
CA PHE A 307 -5.66 10.59 -1.72
C PHE A 307 -6.98 10.60 -2.51
N GLY A 308 -8.10 10.71 -1.82
CA GLY A 308 -9.42 10.97 -2.40
C GLY A 308 -9.45 12.27 -3.19
N LEU A 309 -8.96 13.36 -2.60
CA LEU A 309 -8.85 14.66 -3.27
C LEU A 309 -7.95 14.58 -4.51
N LEU A 310 -6.83 13.86 -4.42
CA LEU A 310 -5.93 13.64 -5.56
C LEU A 310 -6.67 13.00 -6.74
N PHE A 311 -7.43 11.93 -6.49
CA PHE A 311 -8.19 11.27 -7.54
C PHE A 311 -9.40 12.08 -8.00
N LEU A 312 -10.02 12.85 -7.11
CA LEU A 312 -11.09 13.78 -7.49
C LEU A 312 -10.55 14.77 -8.51
N LEU A 313 -9.41 15.43 -8.23
CA LEU A 313 -8.73 16.30 -9.18
C LEU A 313 -8.45 15.58 -10.50
N PHE A 314 -7.93 14.35 -10.45
CA PHE A 314 -7.65 13.60 -11.68
C PHE A 314 -8.88 13.31 -12.53
N THR A 315 -10.04 13.10 -11.93
CA THR A 315 -11.27 12.85 -12.69
C THR A 315 -11.94 14.14 -13.18
N THR A 316 -11.69 15.28 -12.53
CA THR A 316 -12.36 16.54 -12.84
C THR A 316 -11.50 17.47 -13.69
N PHE A 317 -10.18 17.27 -13.76
CA PHE A 317 -9.28 18.05 -14.61
C PHE A 317 -9.71 18.09 -16.09
N PRO A 318 -10.09 16.97 -16.74
CA PRO A 318 -10.55 17.02 -18.12
C PRO A 318 -11.73 17.96 -18.29
N ALA A 319 -12.76 17.82 -17.46
CA ALA A 319 -13.92 18.71 -17.49
C ALA A 319 -13.52 20.19 -17.25
N VAL A 320 -12.71 20.48 -16.23
CA VAL A 320 -12.33 21.87 -15.91
C VAL A 320 -11.51 22.51 -17.04
N PHE A 321 -10.47 21.85 -17.52
CA PHE A 321 -9.55 22.44 -18.51
C PHE A 321 -10.08 22.38 -19.94
N GLU A 322 -10.89 21.38 -20.30
CA GLU A 322 -11.49 21.31 -21.64
C GLU A 322 -12.72 22.23 -21.74
N GLU A 323 -13.57 22.30 -20.71
CA GLU A 323 -14.78 23.12 -20.77
C GLU A 323 -14.52 24.61 -20.47
N GLN A 324 -13.74 24.94 -19.42
CA GLN A 324 -13.51 26.35 -19.03
C GLN A 324 -12.33 27.00 -19.76
N TYR A 325 -11.28 26.22 -20.05
CA TYR A 325 -10.05 26.72 -20.67
C TYR A 325 -9.90 26.31 -22.13
N HIS A 326 -10.84 25.55 -22.68
CA HIS A 326 -10.88 25.11 -24.08
C HIS A 326 -9.63 24.35 -24.53
N PHE A 327 -9.03 23.59 -23.62
CA PHE A 327 -7.89 22.74 -23.95
C PHE A 327 -8.33 21.52 -24.76
N SER A 328 -7.45 21.01 -25.63
CA SER A 328 -7.61 19.66 -26.17
C SER A 328 -7.24 18.61 -25.13
N ALA A 329 -7.62 17.35 -25.35
CA ALA A 329 -7.28 16.25 -24.44
C ALA A 329 -5.75 16.13 -24.20
N SER A 330 -4.93 16.40 -25.21
CA SER A 330 -3.47 16.44 -25.08
C SER A 330 -3.00 17.50 -24.08
N VAL A 331 -3.49 18.74 -24.22
CA VAL A 331 -3.09 19.87 -23.37
C VAL A 331 -3.69 19.73 -21.96
N SER A 332 -4.91 19.22 -21.85
CA SER A 332 -5.57 18.86 -20.60
C SER A 332 -4.74 17.84 -19.79
N GLY A 333 -4.16 16.83 -20.44
CA GLY A 333 -3.22 15.90 -19.82
C GLY A 333 -1.97 16.55 -19.22
N LEU A 334 -1.51 17.69 -19.76
CA LEU A 334 -0.38 18.45 -19.21
C LEU A 334 -0.73 19.19 -17.91
N SER A 335 -2.00 19.50 -17.65
CA SER A 335 -2.41 20.17 -16.40
C SER A 335 -2.09 19.37 -15.14
N TYR A 336 -1.91 18.04 -15.27
CA TYR A 336 -1.49 17.15 -14.18
C TYR A 336 -0.04 17.34 -13.75
N LEU A 337 0.78 18.03 -14.57
CA LEU A 337 2.17 18.35 -14.22
C LEU A 337 2.26 19.21 -12.96
N GLY A 338 1.27 20.05 -12.65
CA GLY A 338 1.27 20.83 -11.41
C GLY A 338 1.40 19.92 -10.19
N VAL A 339 0.41 19.03 -10.01
CA VAL A 339 0.42 17.99 -8.97
C VAL A 339 1.72 17.18 -8.99
N GLY A 340 2.15 16.74 -10.18
CA GLY A 340 3.35 15.92 -10.33
C GLY A 340 4.66 16.61 -9.92
N ILE A 341 4.85 17.88 -10.31
CA ILE A 341 5.99 18.70 -9.89
C ILE A 341 5.97 18.87 -8.38
N GLY A 342 4.79 19.15 -7.79
CA GLY A 342 4.61 19.22 -6.34
C GLY A 342 5.05 17.95 -5.62
N MET A 343 4.58 16.78 -6.10
CA MET A 343 4.94 15.48 -5.55
C MET A 343 6.45 15.18 -5.72
N GLY A 344 7.04 15.52 -6.87
CA GLY A 344 8.47 15.32 -7.15
C GLY A 344 9.37 16.17 -6.25
N VAL A 345 9.05 17.46 -6.08
CA VAL A 345 9.74 18.37 -5.14
C VAL A 345 9.58 17.88 -3.71
N SER A 346 8.37 17.43 -3.34
CA SER A 346 8.13 16.86 -2.01
C SER A 346 8.97 15.61 -1.76
N LEU A 347 9.12 14.71 -2.73
CA LEU A 347 9.94 13.51 -2.57
C LEU A 347 11.41 13.86 -2.32
N GLY A 348 11.98 14.79 -3.10
CA GLY A 348 13.37 15.23 -2.93
C GLY A 348 13.61 15.94 -1.58
N THR A 349 12.68 16.80 -1.19
CA THR A 349 12.75 17.48 0.12
C THR A 349 12.51 16.52 1.28
N PHE A 350 11.59 15.56 1.15
CA PHE A 350 11.32 14.54 2.16
C PHE A 350 12.55 13.67 2.42
N ALA A 351 13.22 13.19 1.39
CA ALA A 351 14.43 12.37 1.54
C ALA A 351 15.52 13.10 2.34
N THR A 352 15.77 14.38 2.03
CA THR A 352 16.82 15.16 2.70
C THR A 352 16.45 15.57 4.12
N VAL A 353 15.21 15.99 4.36
CA VAL A 353 14.75 16.46 5.67
C VAL A 353 14.49 15.30 6.63
N SER A 354 13.91 14.19 6.15
CA SER A 354 13.67 12.99 6.96
C SER A 354 14.98 12.39 7.48
N ASP A 355 16.02 12.31 6.65
CA ASP A 355 17.33 11.79 7.07
C ASP A 355 18.00 12.69 8.12
N LYS A 356 17.93 14.01 7.93
CA LYS A 356 18.45 14.99 8.91
C LYS A 356 17.70 14.90 10.24
N LEU A 357 16.37 14.84 10.19
CA LEU A 357 15.55 14.72 11.39
C LEU A 357 15.83 13.41 12.12
N HIS A 358 15.92 12.29 11.41
CA HIS A 358 16.22 11.00 12.02
C HIS A 358 17.59 11.00 12.72
N LYS A 359 18.63 11.55 12.09
CA LYS A 359 19.95 11.70 12.72
C LYS A 359 19.93 12.60 13.97
N SER A 360 19.06 13.61 14.00
CA SER A 360 18.96 14.53 15.15
C SER A 360 18.27 13.94 16.38
N LEU A 361 17.54 12.83 16.23
CA LEU A 361 16.73 12.23 17.29
C LEU A 361 17.44 11.14 18.11
N GLY A 362 18.69 10.79 17.75
CA GLY A 362 19.47 9.76 18.46
C GLY A 362 19.01 8.32 18.19
N ASP A 363 19.41 7.39 19.06
CA ASP A 363 19.32 5.93 18.79
C ASP A 363 17.92 5.31 18.98
N ALA A 364 16.97 6.01 19.61
CA ALA A 364 15.63 5.48 19.88
C ALA A 364 14.53 6.55 19.72
N PRO A 365 14.30 7.08 18.51
CA PRO A 365 13.26 8.06 18.27
C PRO A 365 11.87 7.48 18.56
N LYS A 366 11.03 8.23 19.26
CA LYS A 366 9.62 7.88 19.43
C LYS A 366 8.91 7.90 18.06
N PRO A 367 7.97 6.97 17.78
CA PRO A 367 7.24 6.96 16.52
C PRO A 367 6.58 8.32 16.20
N GLU A 368 6.06 9.00 17.22
CA GLU A 368 5.39 10.31 17.11
C GLU A 368 6.26 11.41 16.46
N GLU A 369 7.58 11.29 16.54
CA GLU A 369 8.53 12.20 15.89
C GLU A 369 8.39 12.22 14.36
N ARG A 370 7.92 11.12 13.77
CA ARG A 370 7.60 11.04 12.33
C ARG A 370 6.48 11.97 11.92
N LEU A 371 5.59 12.36 12.85
CA LEU A 371 4.45 13.24 12.55
C LEU A 371 4.79 14.74 12.64
N LYS A 372 5.97 15.10 13.17
CA LYS A 372 6.40 16.51 13.26
C LYS A 372 6.37 17.25 11.92
N PRO A 373 6.95 16.71 10.83
CA PRO A 373 6.91 17.39 9.55
C PRO A 373 5.50 17.50 8.97
N VAL A 374 4.64 16.52 9.28
CA VAL A 374 3.23 16.52 8.84
C VAL A 374 2.51 17.74 9.41
N MET A 375 2.77 18.12 10.67
CA MET A 375 2.16 19.31 11.28
C MET A 375 2.48 20.60 10.52
N TRP A 376 3.69 20.71 9.96
CA TRP A 376 4.13 21.92 9.25
C TRP A 376 3.64 21.96 7.81
N VAL A 377 3.55 20.80 7.16
CA VAL A 377 3.25 20.73 5.72
C VAL A 377 1.76 20.49 5.45
N LEU A 378 1.00 19.87 6.36
CA LEU A 378 -0.41 19.59 6.15
C LEU A 378 -1.25 20.83 5.78
N PRO A 379 -1.00 22.06 6.31
CA PRO A 379 -1.69 23.27 5.85
C PRO A 379 -1.55 23.57 4.35
N ALA A 380 -0.49 23.10 3.68
CA ALA A 380 -0.31 23.28 2.24
C ALA A 380 -1.42 22.60 1.42
N VAL A 381 -2.00 21.50 1.93
CA VAL A 381 -3.07 20.75 1.26
C VAL A 381 -4.34 21.62 1.08
N PRO A 382 -4.99 22.14 2.14
CA PRO A 382 -6.16 22.99 1.98
C PRO A 382 -5.83 24.30 1.26
N ILE A 383 -4.66 24.91 1.48
CA ILE A 383 -4.25 26.12 0.75
C ILE A 383 -4.19 25.87 -0.76
N GLY A 384 -3.59 24.75 -1.19
CA GLY A 384 -3.53 24.37 -2.60
C GLY A 384 -4.92 24.14 -3.22
N ILE A 385 -5.83 23.50 -2.50
CA ILE A 385 -7.21 23.27 -2.94
C ILE A 385 -8.02 24.57 -3.01
N PHE A 386 -7.90 25.46 -2.01
CA PHE A 386 -8.54 26.78 -2.04
C PHE A 386 -8.04 27.61 -3.22
N TRP A 387 -6.72 27.63 -3.44
CA TRP A 387 -6.11 28.32 -4.56
C TRP A 387 -6.65 27.78 -5.88
N TYR A 388 -6.56 26.47 -6.11
CA TYR A 388 -7.04 25.82 -7.32
C TYR A 388 -8.52 26.14 -7.60
N GLY A 389 -9.38 25.96 -6.59
CA GLY A 389 -10.82 26.14 -6.73
C GLY A 389 -11.22 27.54 -7.16
N TRP A 390 -10.72 28.56 -6.47
CA TRP A 390 -11.05 29.95 -6.78
C TRP A 390 -10.37 30.47 -8.05
N ALA A 391 -9.15 30.03 -8.34
CA ALA A 391 -8.46 30.39 -9.57
C ALA A 391 -9.19 29.85 -10.81
N ALA A 392 -9.69 28.62 -10.75
CA ALA A 392 -10.50 28.01 -11.80
C ALA A 392 -11.87 28.67 -11.92
N GLU A 393 -12.59 28.87 -10.81
CA GLU A 393 -13.90 29.55 -10.80
C GLU A 393 -13.85 30.94 -11.45
N LYS A 394 -12.79 31.70 -11.17
CA LYS A 394 -12.59 33.05 -11.71
C LYS A 394 -12.00 33.06 -13.12
N GLN A 395 -11.79 31.89 -13.73
CA GLN A 395 -11.21 31.74 -15.06
C GLN A 395 -9.90 32.55 -15.22
N THR A 396 -9.10 32.59 -14.15
CA THR A 396 -7.78 33.25 -14.19
C THR A 396 -6.87 32.51 -15.16
N HIS A 397 -5.77 33.13 -15.62
CA HIS A 397 -4.83 32.50 -16.54
C HIS A 397 -4.51 31.06 -16.13
N TRP A 398 -4.60 30.10 -17.06
CA TRP A 398 -4.57 28.64 -16.82
C TRP A 398 -3.40 28.14 -15.94
N ILE A 399 -2.27 28.86 -15.91
CA ILE A 399 -1.12 28.54 -15.04
C ILE A 399 -1.47 28.68 -13.54
N VAL A 400 -2.35 29.61 -13.18
CA VAL A 400 -2.68 29.95 -11.78
C VAL A 400 -3.33 28.78 -11.05
N PRO A 401 -4.38 28.11 -11.56
CA PRO A 401 -4.90 26.91 -10.91
C PRO A 401 -3.87 25.78 -10.88
N ILE A 402 -3.04 25.61 -11.91
CA ILE A 402 -1.99 24.58 -11.94
C ILE A 402 -0.96 24.79 -10.82
N ILE A 403 -0.55 26.03 -10.54
CA ILE A 403 0.34 26.35 -9.41
C ILE A 403 -0.29 25.94 -8.06
N GLY A 404 -1.60 26.18 -7.89
CA GLY A 404 -2.34 25.73 -6.71
C GLY A 404 -2.29 24.21 -6.55
N THR A 405 -2.42 23.46 -7.65
CA THR A 405 -2.33 21.99 -7.63
C THR A 405 -0.92 21.49 -7.30
N SER A 406 0.13 22.24 -7.63
CA SER A 406 1.51 21.93 -7.22
C SER A 406 1.69 22.00 -5.71
N LEU A 407 1.10 23.01 -5.06
CA LEU A 407 1.14 23.13 -3.60
C LEU A 407 0.38 21.98 -2.93
N PHE A 408 -0.77 21.60 -3.48
CA PHE A 408 -1.51 20.41 -3.04
C PHE A 408 -0.66 19.14 -3.19
N GLY A 409 -0.08 18.91 -4.37
CA GLY A 409 0.78 17.74 -4.65
C GLY A 409 1.99 17.65 -3.72
N PHE A 410 2.56 18.79 -3.34
CA PHE A 410 3.62 18.85 -2.33
C PHE A 410 3.15 18.33 -0.97
N GLY A 411 1.94 18.69 -0.55
CA GLY A 411 1.34 18.20 0.70
C GLY A 411 1.02 16.71 0.70
N VAL A 412 0.62 16.13 -0.44
CA VAL A 412 0.23 14.71 -0.54
C VAL A 412 1.33 13.78 -0.04
N ILE A 413 2.56 13.92 -0.56
CA ILE A 413 3.69 13.04 -0.21
C ILE A 413 4.13 13.25 1.24
N TRP A 414 4.14 14.49 1.72
CA TRP A 414 4.45 14.85 3.09
C TRP A 414 3.43 14.38 4.13
N VAL A 415 2.27 13.89 3.71
CA VAL A 415 1.31 13.22 4.61
C VAL A 415 1.40 11.70 4.47
N LEU A 416 1.42 11.18 3.23
CA LEU A 416 1.39 9.74 3.01
C LEU A 416 2.65 9.03 3.55
N MET A 417 3.84 9.55 3.26
CA MET A 417 5.09 8.86 3.64
C MET A 417 5.31 8.84 5.16
N PRO A 418 5.22 9.97 5.90
CA PRO A 418 5.49 9.92 7.33
C PRO A 418 4.44 9.15 8.12
N VAL A 419 3.17 9.18 7.70
CA VAL A 419 2.10 8.39 8.34
C VAL A 419 2.35 6.89 8.18
N GLN A 420 2.80 6.44 7.00
CA GLN A 420 3.17 5.04 6.79
C GLN A 420 4.35 4.62 7.68
N LEU A 421 5.40 5.45 7.75
CA LEU A 421 6.54 5.20 8.64
C LEU A 421 6.13 5.17 10.11
N TYR A 422 5.28 6.11 10.53
CA TYR A 422 4.70 6.12 11.87
C TYR A 422 3.97 4.82 12.19
N MET A 423 3.14 4.30 11.27
CA MET A 423 2.42 3.04 11.47
C MET A 423 3.37 1.85 11.61
N VAL A 424 4.49 1.84 10.87
CA VAL A 424 5.52 0.80 11.01
C VAL A 424 6.18 0.87 12.39
N ASP A 425 6.62 2.06 12.78
CA ASP A 425 7.35 2.27 14.04
C ASP A 425 6.43 2.09 15.27
N ALA A 426 5.14 2.44 15.17
CA ALA A 426 4.18 2.39 16.27
C ALA A 426 3.67 0.98 16.60
N PHE A 427 3.51 0.13 15.58
CA PHE A 427 2.87 -1.19 15.71
C PHE A 427 3.88 -2.36 15.62
N GLY A 428 5.14 -2.09 15.28
CA GLY A 428 6.20 -3.09 15.25
C GLY A 428 5.98 -4.22 14.22
N PRO A 429 6.84 -5.24 14.22
CA PRO A 429 6.87 -6.26 13.16
C PRO A 429 5.58 -7.09 13.04
N GLU A 430 4.88 -7.32 14.15
CA GLU A 430 3.71 -8.20 14.20
C GLU A 430 2.44 -7.56 13.62
N ALA A 431 2.29 -6.25 13.77
CA ALA A 431 1.06 -5.52 13.48
C ALA A 431 1.20 -4.44 12.40
N ALA A 432 2.42 -3.98 12.09
CA ALA A 432 2.66 -2.93 11.08
C ALA A 432 2.07 -3.26 9.71
N ALA A 433 2.26 -4.49 9.23
CA ALA A 433 1.72 -4.91 7.93
C ALA A 433 0.19 -4.83 7.88
N SER A 434 -0.48 -5.19 8.98
CA SER A 434 -1.95 -5.12 9.09
C SER A 434 -2.45 -3.67 9.19
N ALA A 435 -1.74 -2.80 9.91
CA ALA A 435 -2.07 -1.37 9.99
C ALA A 435 -1.91 -0.67 8.64
N LEU A 436 -0.83 -0.97 7.90
CA LEU A 436 -0.62 -0.46 6.55
C LEU A 436 -1.66 -0.99 5.56
N ALA A 437 -2.03 -2.27 5.65
CA ALA A 437 -3.08 -2.84 4.81
C ALA A 437 -4.43 -2.13 5.04
N ALA A 438 -4.81 -1.90 6.31
CA ALA A 438 -6.00 -1.14 6.67
C ALA A 438 -5.97 0.29 6.07
N ASN A 439 -4.84 0.98 6.23
CA ASN A 439 -4.63 2.32 5.65
C ASN A 439 -4.82 2.33 4.13
N VAL A 440 -4.19 1.39 3.43
CA VAL A 440 -4.24 1.31 1.96
C VAL A 440 -5.66 1.04 1.48
N VAL A 441 -6.40 0.12 2.12
CA VAL A 441 -7.79 -0.21 1.72
C VAL A 441 -8.70 1.01 1.85
N VAL A 442 -8.71 1.68 3.02
CA VAL A 442 -9.55 2.87 3.22
C VAL A 442 -9.17 3.98 2.25
N ARG A 443 -7.87 4.15 2.00
CA ARG A 443 -7.33 5.13 1.07
C ARG A 443 -7.80 4.89 -0.37
N LEU A 444 -7.73 3.65 -0.84
CA LEU A 444 -8.15 3.29 -2.20
C LEU A 444 -9.66 3.38 -2.38
N LEU A 445 -10.46 2.99 -1.36
CA LEU A 445 -11.90 3.13 -1.41
C LEU A 445 -12.31 4.62 -1.44
N CYS A 446 -11.68 5.48 -0.63
CA CYS A 446 -11.95 6.91 -0.68
C CYS A 446 -11.58 7.52 -2.04
N ALA A 447 -10.44 7.13 -2.62
CA ALA A 447 -10.06 7.52 -3.98
C ALA A 447 -10.97 6.96 -5.08
N ALA A 448 -11.65 5.84 -4.83
CA ALA A 448 -12.64 5.30 -5.76
C ALA A 448 -13.98 6.05 -5.68
N PHE A 449 -14.45 6.37 -4.46
CA PHE A 449 -15.80 6.87 -4.21
C PHE A 449 -15.92 8.40 -4.09
N LEU A 450 -14.93 9.09 -3.51
CA LEU A 450 -14.98 10.56 -3.38
C LEU A 450 -15.13 11.27 -4.73
N PRO A 451 -14.45 10.85 -5.82
CA PRO A 451 -14.64 11.45 -7.13
C PRO A 451 -16.08 11.44 -7.63
N LEU A 452 -16.88 10.41 -7.30
CA LEU A 452 -18.28 10.32 -7.76
C LEU A 452 -19.15 11.46 -7.25
N ALA A 453 -18.77 12.09 -6.12
CA ALA A 453 -19.44 13.28 -5.60
C ALA A 453 -19.04 14.56 -6.35
N GLY A 454 -17.92 14.55 -7.08
CA GLY A 454 -17.35 15.71 -7.77
C GLY A 454 -18.31 16.40 -8.75
N PRO A 455 -18.91 15.68 -9.73
CA PRO A 455 -19.85 16.30 -10.66
C PRO A 455 -21.04 16.98 -9.99
N SER A 456 -21.67 16.32 -9.02
CA SER A 456 -22.79 16.89 -8.26
C SER A 456 -22.36 18.06 -7.36
N LEU A 457 -21.16 18.00 -6.80
CA LEU A 457 -20.61 19.06 -5.95
C LEU A 457 -20.39 20.33 -6.77
N TYR A 458 -19.74 20.20 -7.93
CA TYR A 458 -19.39 21.34 -8.77
C TYR A 458 -20.57 21.88 -9.57
N ALA A 459 -21.54 21.05 -9.97
CA ALA A 459 -22.77 21.53 -10.60
C ALA A 459 -23.61 22.40 -9.64
N ASN A 460 -23.63 22.09 -8.35
CA ASN A 460 -24.44 22.81 -7.36
C ASN A 460 -23.73 24.00 -6.71
N LEU A 461 -22.42 23.89 -6.46
CA LEU A 461 -21.65 24.89 -5.71
C LEU A 461 -20.61 25.65 -6.56
N GLY A 462 -20.38 25.24 -7.80
CA GLY A 462 -19.23 25.71 -8.58
C GLY A 462 -17.90 25.12 -8.08
N LEU A 463 -16.83 25.43 -8.81
CA LEU A 463 -15.47 25.01 -8.47
C LEU A 463 -14.95 25.76 -7.24
N GLY A 464 -15.27 27.04 -7.09
CA GLY A 464 -14.78 27.87 -5.99
C GLY A 464 -15.28 27.41 -4.63
N VAL A 465 -16.60 27.43 -4.43
CA VAL A 465 -17.23 27.00 -3.17
C VAL A 465 -17.11 25.49 -2.98
N GLY A 466 -17.27 24.69 -4.05
CA GLY A 466 -17.08 23.25 -3.99
C GLY A 466 -15.72 22.84 -3.44
N ASN A 467 -14.63 23.42 -3.95
CA ASN A 467 -13.28 23.19 -3.40
C ASN A 467 -13.07 23.84 -2.03
N THR A 468 -13.79 24.91 -1.70
CA THR A 468 -13.75 25.50 -0.35
C THR A 468 -14.34 24.54 0.69
N VAL A 469 -15.43 23.83 0.38
CA VAL A 469 -15.97 22.77 1.26
C VAL A 469 -14.94 21.65 1.45
N LEU A 470 -14.29 21.20 0.37
CA LEU A 470 -13.25 20.18 0.44
C LEU A 470 -12.04 20.66 1.27
N GLY A 471 -11.56 21.88 1.04
CA GLY A 471 -10.47 22.46 1.82
C GLY A 471 -10.82 22.64 3.29
N ALA A 472 -12.07 22.99 3.63
CA ALA A 472 -12.54 23.08 5.02
C ALA A 472 -12.51 21.73 5.74
N ILE A 473 -12.87 20.63 5.05
CA ILE A 473 -12.70 19.27 5.57
C ILE A 473 -11.20 18.98 5.80
N GLY A 474 -10.34 19.40 4.87
CA GLY A 474 -8.88 19.31 5.04
C GLY A 474 -8.37 20.08 6.26
N VAL A 475 -8.93 21.27 6.54
CA VAL A 475 -8.62 22.07 7.74
C VAL A 475 -9.05 21.32 9.02
N ALA A 476 -10.17 20.61 9.00
CA ALA A 476 -10.63 19.81 10.14
C ALA A 476 -9.66 18.68 10.52
N PHE A 477 -8.81 18.23 9.59
CA PHE A 477 -7.76 17.26 9.86
C PHE A 477 -6.46 17.86 10.42
N LEU A 478 -6.26 19.19 10.40
CA LEU A 478 -5.05 19.84 10.93
C LEU A 478 -4.72 19.47 12.39
N PRO A 479 -5.69 19.33 13.31
CA PRO A 479 -5.39 18.94 14.68
C PRO A 479 -4.92 17.47 14.82
N VAL A 480 -5.18 16.60 13.84
CA VAL A 480 -4.96 15.15 13.98
C VAL A 480 -3.47 14.81 14.22
N PRO A 481 -2.51 15.28 13.40
CA PRO A 481 -1.09 15.03 13.67
C PRO A 481 -0.61 15.64 15.00
N LEU A 482 -1.15 16.80 15.39
CA LEU A 482 -0.81 17.47 16.66
C LEU A 482 -1.30 16.67 17.87
N LEU A 483 -2.52 16.16 17.81
CA LEU A 483 -3.09 15.30 18.84
C LEU A 483 -2.28 14.03 19.02
N PHE A 484 -1.86 13.38 17.92
CA PHE A 484 -1.02 12.19 18.02
C PHE A 484 0.42 12.48 18.42
N TYR A 485 0.96 13.63 18.04
CA TYR A 485 2.26 14.05 18.53
C TYR A 485 2.27 14.22 20.06
N ARG A 486 1.18 14.77 20.64
CA ARG A 486 1.07 15.01 22.08
C ARG A 486 0.59 13.79 22.89
N TYR A 487 -0.36 13.01 22.35
CA TYR A 487 -1.07 11.95 23.08
C TYR A 487 -0.87 10.55 22.48
N GLY A 488 -0.02 10.39 21.45
CA GLY A 488 0.16 9.13 20.73
C GLY A 488 0.60 7.97 21.61
N GLY A 489 1.57 8.19 22.52
CA GLY A 489 2.01 7.15 23.46
C GLY A 489 0.88 6.63 24.35
N TRP A 490 0.12 7.55 24.94
CA TRP A 490 -1.03 7.19 25.79
C TRP A 490 -2.12 6.45 25.02
N LEU A 491 -2.41 6.86 23.77
CA LEU A 491 -3.38 6.19 22.92
C LEU A 491 -2.94 4.76 22.56
N ARG A 492 -1.64 4.53 22.33
CA ARG A 492 -1.10 3.19 22.02
C ARG A 492 -1.23 2.24 23.20
N GLU A 493 -0.95 2.71 24.41
CA GLU A 493 -1.07 1.91 25.63
C GLU A 493 -2.54 1.62 25.97
N ARG A 494 -3.41 2.64 25.89
CA ARG A 494 -4.83 2.50 26.27
C ARG A 494 -5.65 1.68 25.27
N PHE A 495 -5.35 1.80 23.98
CA PHE A 495 -6.09 1.13 22.90
C PHE A 495 -5.25 0.03 22.23
N ALA A 496 -4.42 -0.67 23.00
CA ALA A 496 -3.67 -1.82 22.51
C ALA A 496 -4.63 -2.93 22.03
N VAL A 497 -4.59 -3.23 20.73
CA VAL A 497 -5.46 -4.23 20.12
C VAL A 497 -4.83 -5.62 20.21
N LYS A 498 -5.57 -6.60 20.75
CA LYS A 498 -5.15 -8.01 20.74
C LYS A 498 -5.46 -8.64 19.36
N LEU A 499 -4.42 -9.12 18.67
CA LEU A 499 -4.45 -9.53 17.25
C LEU A 499 -4.65 -11.02 16.99
#